data_AF-A0A955LI16-F1
#
_entry.id   AF-A0A955LI16-F1
#
_cell.length_a   1.000
_cell.length_b   1.000
_cell.length_c   1.000
_cell.angle_alpha   90.00
_cell.angle_beta   90.00
_cell.angle_gamma   90.00
#
_symmetry.space_group_name_H-M   'P 1'
#
loop_
_entity.id
_entity.type
_entity.pdbx_description
1 polymer ?
#
loop_
_entity_poly.entity_id
_entity_poly.type
_entity_poly.pdbx_seq_one_letter_code
_entity_poly.pdbx_strand_id
1 'polypeptide(L)'
;MKYSLFGLLAVISLMVPMSGKAAENTSTTRDIAFPTVASAVTFIDDFDQPRGTSRLHGATDLIGPKMTPLYAAVDGVVSYIVIPEASWGYQIVIKDADGWTYHYIHINNDTPGTDDGKGGIENAYAPGLKRGSPVIRGQLIGWMGDSGNAEDVTSHLHFEIHNPNDVRINPYQSLIAAQGGSAPTTPSEPPAPTPVGTTNDAINQDKNLVNVFSNNCLSGSLIKSASNSAVYYCGADGKRYAFPNDKVYFTWYTDFSSVTTVSAEQLASAPIGGLVTYKPGSRMVKITSMPNVYHVEKNGVLRWVSTPSLATSMYGADWAKKIDDLNDAFLSSYKIGEAID
;
A
#
# COMPACT_ATOMS: atom_id res chain seq x y z
N MET A 1 80.31 39.68 37.11
CA MET A 1 79.94 39.81 35.68
C MET A 1 78.97 38.68 35.37
N LYS A 2 77.64 38.94 35.32
CA LYS A 2 76.81 39.05 34.10
C LYS A 2 77.18 37.91 33.11
N TYR A 3 76.31 36.96 32.77
CA TYR A 3 74.95 37.10 32.23
C TYR A 3 74.04 35.91 32.59
N SER A 4 72.78 36.19 32.93
CA SER A 4 71.68 35.21 32.96
C SER A 4 71.11 35.10 31.56
N LEU A 5 71.11 33.90 30.97
CA LEU A 5 70.54 33.63 29.65
C LEU A 5 69.18 32.97 29.85
N PHE A 6 68.11 33.74 29.61
CA PHE A 6 66.75 33.23 29.48
C PHE A 6 66.67 32.32 28.24
N GLY A 7 66.53 31.02 28.44
CA GLY A 7 66.21 30.06 27.39
C GLY A 7 64.73 30.12 27.07
N LEU A 8 64.40 30.72 25.92
CA LEU A 8 63.07 30.72 25.33
C LEU A 8 62.73 29.29 24.88
N LEU A 9 61.84 28.59 25.59
CA LEU A 9 61.27 27.32 25.10
C LEU A 9 60.31 27.65 23.93
N ALA A 10 60.77 27.41 22.71
CA ALA A 10 59.91 27.37 21.54
C ALA A 10 59.08 26.08 21.58
N VAL A 11 57.79 26.20 21.89
CA VAL A 11 56.83 25.10 21.74
C VAL A 11 56.55 24.94 20.24
N ILE A 12 57.28 24.04 19.59
CA ILE A 12 56.97 23.60 18.23
C ILE A 12 55.77 22.64 18.36
N SER A 13 54.58 23.17 18.13
CA SER A 13 53.37 22.35 17.97
C SER A 13 53.48 21.58 16.65
N LEU A 14 53.85 20.30 16.72
CA LEU A 14 53.72 19.40 15.58
C LEU A 14 52.22 19.23 15.30
N MET A 15 51.73 19.94 14.28
CA MET A 15 50.48 19.60 13.62
C MET A 15 50.67 18.26 12.93
N VAL A 16 50.25 17.18 13.61
CA VAL A 16 50.02 15.90 12.95
C VAL A 16 48.80 16.11 12.04
N PRO A 17 48.92 15.95 10.72
CA PRO A 17 47.74 15.94 9.88
C PRO A 17 46.96 14.67 10.26
N MET A 18 45.88 14.83 11.02
CA MET A 18 44.81 13.83 11.04
C MET A 18 44.27 13.78 9.62
N SER A 19 44.85 12.92 8.78
CA SER A 19 44.14 12.38 7.64
C SER A 19 42.98 11.58 8.19
N GLY A 20 41.87 12.27 8.45
CA GLY A 20 40.57 11.64 8.48
C GLY A 20 40.41 10.96 7.13
N LYS A 21 40.59 9.64 7.09
CA LYS A 21 39.93 8.85 6.07
C LYS A 21 38.44 9.13 6.28
N ALA A 22 37.88 10.01 5.46
CA ALA A 22 36.45 9.96 5.21
C ALA A 22 36.16 8.50 4.86
N ALA A 23 35.30 7.85 5.65
CA ALA A 23 34.73 6.58 5.23
C ALA A 23 34.07 6.86 3.88
N GLU A 24 34.65 6.36 2.80
CA GLU A 24 33.95 6.27 1.52
C GLU A 24 32.71 5.45 1.81
N ASN A 25 31.58 6.15 1.97
CA ASN A 25 30.27 5.52 2.01
C ASN A 25 30.06 5.02 0.59
N THR A 26 30.53 3.80 0.31
CA THR A 26 30.25 3.10 -0.93
C THR A 26 28.76 2.81 -0.94
N SER A 27 27.95 3.82 -1.28
CA SER A 27 26.51 3.73 -1.46
C SER A 27 26.27 2.71 -2.58
N THR A 28 26.19 1.46 -2.16
CA THR A 28 26.00 0.34 -3.07
C THR A 28 24.52 0.35 -3.41
N THR A 29 24.20 0.92 -4.56
CA THR A 29 22.81 0.92 -5.05
C THR A 29 22.48 -0.49 -5.55
N ARG A 30 21.44 -1.09 -5.00
CA ARG A 30 20.92 -2.40 -5.45
C ARG A 30 19.78 -2.16 -6.44
N ASP A 31 19.76 -2.95 -7.51
CA ASP A 31 18.58 -3.04 -8.37
C ASP A 31 17.50 -3.82 -7.62
N ILE A 32 16.38 -3.16 -7.32
CA ILE A 32 15.25 -3.72 -6.57
C ILE A 32 13.94 -3.34 -7.24
N ALA A 33 12.92 -4.17 -7.09
CA ALA A 33 11.54 -3.67 -7.17
C ALA A 33 11.28 -2.78 -5.96
N PHE A 34 10.47 -1.74 -6.16
CA PHE A 34 10.06 -0.89 -5.05
C PHE A 34 9.30 -1.75 -4.02
N PRO A 35 9.67 -1.73 -2.72
CA PRO A 35 9.24 -2.74 -1.74
C PRO A 35 7.77 -2.59 -1.30
N THR A 36 7.05 -1.62 -1.86
CA THR A 36 5.64 -1.34 -1.58
C THR A 36 5.04 -0.55 -2.76
N VAL A 37 3.89 0.08 -2.56
CA VAL A 37 3.25 0.95 -3.56
C VAL A 37 3.93 2.32 -3.54
N ALA A 38 4.80 2.61 -4.50
CA ALA A 38 5.61 3.84 -4.53
C ALA A 38 4.79 5.13 -4.46
N SER A 39 3.60 5.16 -5.06
CA SER A 39 2.70 6.32 -5.03
C SER A 39 1.95 6.50 -3.70
N ALA A 40 1.96 5.48 -2.83
CA ALA A 40 1.28 5.51 -1.54
C ALA A 40 2.20 5.95 -0.40
N VAL A 41 3.49 6.18 -0.68
CA VAL A 41 4.48 6.46 0.34
C VAL A 41 5.28 7.72 0.06
N THR A 42 5.75 8.34 1.14
CA THR A 42 6.82 9.34 1.10
C THR A 42 8.00 8.83 1.90
N PHE A 43 9.22 9.20 1.49
CA PHE A 43 10.44 8.85 2.18
C PHE A 43 11.51 9.90 1.88
N ILE A 44 12.46 10.01 2.80
CA ILE A 44 13.64 10.86 2.70
C ILE A 44 14.88 10.02 2.98
N ASP A 45 16.07 10.58 2.80
CA ASP A 45 17.29 9.94 3.28
C ASP A 45 17.39 10.12 4.80
N ASP A 46 16.91 9.13 5.56
CA ASP A 46 16.93 9.10 7.02
C ASP A 46 17.84 8.00 7.60
N PHE A 47 18.74 7.43 6.81
CA PHE A 47 19.58 6.30 7.20
C PHE A 47 20.46 6.57 8.43
N ASP A 48 21.10 7.75 8.47
CA ASP A 48 21.97 8.16 9.58
C ASP A 48 21.22 9.05 10.60
N GLN A 49 19.89 9.11 10.54
CA GLN A 49 19.14 9.91 11.51
C GLN A 49 19.25 9.30 12.92
N PRO A 50 19.47 10.12 13.97
CA PRO A 50 19.43 9.66 15.34
C PRO A 50 18.04 9.11 15.71
N ARG A 51 18.03 7.98 16.42
CA ARG A 51 16.85 7.39 17.06
C ARG A 51 17.13 7.28 18.55
N GLY A 52 16.80 8.34 19.30
CA GLY A 52 17.16 8.47 20.71
C GLY A 52 18.56 9.06 20.91
N THR A 53 19.27 8.66 21.97
CA THR A 53 20.52 9.31 22.40
C THR A 53 21.79 8.79 21.73
N SER A 54 21.80 7.57 21.21
CA SER A 54 23.03 6.96 20.67
C SER A 54 22.84 6.02 19.46
N ARG A 55 21.60 5.67 19.11
CA ARG A 55 21.30 4.74 18.01
C ARG A 55 21.08 5.51 16.72
N LEU A 56 21.68 5.05 15.62
CA LEU A 56 21.35 5.50 14.26
C LEU A 56 20.22 4.64 13.69
N HIS A 57 19.47 5.22 12.76
CA HIS A 57 18.31 4.58 12.18
C HIS A 57 18.68 3.29 11.43
N GLY A 58 19.63 3.37 10.51
CA GLY A 58 20.17 2.23 9.76
C GLY A 58 19.22 1.63 8.73
N ALA A 59 18.21 2.40 8.30
CA ALA A 59 17.14 1.99 7.38
C ALA A 59 16.64 3.20 6.58
N THR A 60 15.68 2.96 5.69
CA THR A 60 14.82 4.04 5.18
C THR A 60 13.38 3.78 5.58
N ASP A 61 12.72 4.76 6.19
CA ASP A 61 11.30 4.67 6.52
C ASP A 61 10.45 5.16 5.34
N LEU A 62 9.61 4.27 4.80
CA LEU A 62 8.63 4.58 3.77
C LEU A 62 7.28 4.81 4.44
N ILE A 63 6.97 6.08 4.70
CA ILE A 63 5.76 6.49 5.42
C ILE A 63 4.55 6.27 4.52
N GLY A 64 3.58 5.49 4.98
CA GLY A 64 2.40 5.15 4.19
C GLY A 64 1.26 4.54 5.02
N PRO A 65 0.07 4.40 4.42
CA PRO A 65 -1.08 3.85 5.12
C PRO A 65 -0.87 2.41 5.57
N LYS A 66 -1.46 2.05 6.72
CA LYS A 66 -1.62 0.64 7.12
C LYS A 66 -2.31 -0.13 6.00
N MET A 67 -2.05 -1.43 5.93
CA MET A 67 -2.56 -2.32 4.88
C MET A 67 -2.05 -2.02 3.46
N THR A 68 -1.07 -1.12 3.29
CA THR A 68 -0.40 -0.96 1.99
C THR A 68 0.37 -2.25 1.66
N PRO A 69 0.17 -2.87 0.48
CA PRO A 69 0.89 -4.08 0.10
C PRO A 69 2.41 -3.91 0.19
N LEU A 70 3.08 -4.91 0.76
CA LEU A 70 4.53 -5.05 0.76
C LEU A 70 4.93 -6.10 -0.27
N TYR A 71 5.91 -5.76 -1.09
CA TYR A 71 6.38 -6.60 -2.19
C TYR A 71 7.84 -7.00 -1.99
N ALA A 72 8.18 -8.23 -2.37
CA ALA A 72 9.55 -8.70 -2.43
C ALA A 72 10.39 -7.82 -3.38
N ALA A 73 11.44 -7.20 -2.85
CA ALA A 73 12.32 -6.29 -3.58
C ALA A 73 13.15 -7.04 -4.64
N VAL A 74 13.35 -8.33 -4.44
CA VAL A 74 14.23 -9.18 -5.23
C VAL A 74 13.68 -10.60 -5.30
N ASP A 75 14.16 -11.38 -6.26
CA ASP A 75 14.05 -12.83 -6.21
C ASP A 75 14.87 -13.35 -5.03
N GLY A 76 14.36 -14.35 -4.31
CA GLY A 76 15.08 -14.89 -3.19
C GLY A 76 14.30 -15.91 -2.38
N VAL A 77 14.72 -16.06 -1.12
CA VAL A 77 14.09 -16.93 -0.14
C VAL A 77 13.78 -16.16 1.13
N VAL A 78 12.64 -16.45 1.75
CA VAL A 78 12.32 -15.94 3.10
C VAL A 78 13.32 -16.53 4.08
N SER A 79 14.34 -15.78 4.48
CA SER A 79 15.40 -16.25 5.38
C SER A 79 14.98 -16.15 6.85
N TYR A 80 14.06 -15.24 7.16
CA TYR A 80 13.52 -15.00 8.49
C TYR A 80 12.08 -14.48 8.41
N ILE A 81 11.24 -14.86 9.38
CA ILE A 81 9.86 -14.39 9.56
C ILE A 81 9.54 -14.41 11.05
N VAL A 82 8.95 -13.34 11.57
CA VAL A 82 8.68 -13.18 13.01
C VAL A 82 7.26 -13.67 13.32
N ILE A 83 7.16 -14.82 14.02
CA ILE A 83 5.91 -15.39 14.54
C ILE A 83 6.24 -16.11 15.86
N PRO A 84 5.66 -15.73 17.02
CA PRO A 84 4.74 -14.61 17.24
C PRO A 84 5.43 -13.24 17.10
N GLU A 85 4.64 -12.15 17.18
CA GLU A 85 5.15 -10.76 17.15
C GLU A 85 6.27 -10.54 18.19
N ALA A 86 7.33 -9.85 17.78
CA ALA A 86 8.44 -9.46 18.66
C ALA A 86 8.26 -8.01 19.14
N SER A 87 9.07 -7.55 20.09
CA SER A 87 8.98 -6.17 20.61
C SER A 87 9.28 -5.08 19.57
N TRP A 88 9.92 -5.44 18.45
CA TRP A 88 10.17 -4.55 17.31
C TRP A 88 9.15 -4.73 16.17
N GLY A 89 8.14 -5.58 16.37
CA GLY A 89 7.03 -5.80 15.45
C GLY A 89 7.17 -7.07 14.62
N TYR A 90 6.19 -7.27 13.74
CA TYR A 90 6.27 -8.28 12.70
C TYR A 90 7.30 -7.89 11.64
N GLN A 91 7.98 -8.90 11.12
CA GLN A 91 9.08 -8.74 10.18
C GLN A 91 9.18 -9.95 9.25
N ILE A 92 9.50 -9.67 7.99
CA ILE A 92 9.95 -10.68 7.03
C ILE A 92 11.29 -10.25 6.42
N VAL A 93 12.20 -11.21 6.22
CA VAL A 93 13.50 -10.97 5.59
C VAL A 93 13.63 -11.85 4.36
N ILE A 94 14.00 -11.24 3.25
CA ILE A 94 14.30 -11.92 2.00
C ILE A 94 15.81 -11.94 1.81
N LYS A 95 16.36 -13.11 1.49
CA LYS A 95 17.77 -13.28 1.10
C LYS A 95 17.85 -13.58 -0.39
N ASP A 96 18.63 -12.79 -1.14
CA ASP A 96 18.88 -13.04 -2.56
C ASP A 96 20.00 -14.06 -2.80
N ALA A 97 20.23 -14.41 -4.06
CA ALA A 97 21.25 -15.37 -4.48
C ALA A 97 22.70 -14.91 -4.19
N ASP A 98 22.93 -13.61 -4.14
CA ASP A 98 24.24 -12.99 -3.83
C ASP A 98 24.50 -12.94 -2.31
N GLY A 99 23.48 -13.26 -1.51
CA GLY A 99 23.55 -13.32 -0.06
C GLY A 99 23.19 -12.02 0.67
N TRP A 100 22.70 -11.00 -0.05
CA TRP A 100 22.17 -9.78 0.56
C TRP A 100 20.83 -10.08 1.23
N THR A 101 20.49 -9.30 2.26
CA THR A 101 19.20 -9.40 2.91
C THR A 101 18.42 -8.09 2.86
N TYR A 102 17.11 -8.21 2.70
CA TYR A 102 16.17 -7.11 2.59
C TYR A 102 15.13 -7.29 3.68
N HIS A 103 15.08 -6.34 4.60
CA HIS A 103 14.32 -6.45 5.84
C HIS A 103 13.09 -5.56 5.73
N TYR A 104 11.94 -6.13 6.08
CA TYR A 104 10.65 -5.45 6.12
C TYR A 104 10.17 -5.49 7.56
N ILE A 105 10.16 -4.35 8.23
CA ILE A 105 9.83 -4.23 9.66
C ILE A 105 8.59 -3.32 9.81
N HIS A 106 7.87 -3.46 10.93
CA HIS A 106 6.57 -2.85 11.23
C HIS A 106 5.45 -3.36 10.31
N ILE A 107 5.48 -4.66 9.99
CA ILE A 107 4.41 -5.32 9.24
C ILE A 107 3.13 -5.30 10.07
N ASN A 108 1.97 -5.16 9.42
CA ASN A 108 0.67 -4.97 10.08
C ASN A 108 0.36 -6.03 11.16
N ASN A 109 -0.04 -5.57 12.34
CA ASN A 109 -0.59 -6.38 13.43
C ASN A 109 -2.05 -6.02 13.73
N ASP A 110 -2.70 -5.13 12.96
CA ASP A 110 -4.05 -4.65 13.19
C ASP A 110 -5.12 -5.36 12.38
N THR A 111 -6.35 -5.36 12.91
CA THR A 111 -7.52 -5.67 12.08
C THR A 111 -7.65 -4.58 11.00
N PRO A 112 -7.97 -4.91 9.73
CA PRO A 112 -8.07 -3.89 8.69
C PRO A 112 -9.04 -2.77 9.06
N GLY A 113 -8.54 -1.53 9.07
CA GLY A 113 -9.30 -0.33 9.44
C GLY A 113 -9.32 0.00 10.93
N THR A 114 -8.54 -0.71 11.75
CA THR A 114 -8.35 -0.42 13.17
C THR A 114 -6.88 -0.11 13.48
N ASP A 115 -6.63 0.12 14.77
CA ASP A 115 -5.34 0.38 15.40
C ASP A 115 -5.40 -0.31 16.77
N ASP A 116 -5.43 -1.64 16.74
CA ASP A 116 -5.81 -2.50 17.87
C ASP A 116 -4.81 -3.60 18.23
N GLY A 117 -3.76 -3.80 17.42
CA GLY A 117 -2.75 -4.85 17.59
C GLY A 117 -3.33 -6.28 17.61
N LYS A 118 -4.53 -6.51 17.05
CA LYS A 118 -5.28 -7.78 17.12
C LYS A 118 -5.52 -8.45 15.77
N GLY A 119 -4.96 -7.93 14.68
CA GLY A 119 -5.08 -8.46 13.33
C GLY A 119 -4.40 -9.81 13.11
N GLY A 120 -3.46 -10.20 13.96
CA GLY A 120 -2.81 -11.50 13.85
C GLY A 120 -1.96 -11.69 12.59
N ILE A 121 -1.47 -12.92 12.38
CA ILE A 121 -0.58 -13.25 11.26
C ILE A 121 -1.29 -13.18 9.90
N GLU A 122 -2.61 -13.35 9.90
CA GLU A 122 -3.48 -13.37 8.73
C GLU A 122 -3.60 -12.00 8.06
N ASN A 123 -3.43 -10.92 8.83
CA ASN A 123 -3.39 -9.55 8.33
C ASN A 123 -1.94 -9.01 8.26
N ALA A 124 -0.94 -9.80 8.65
CA ALA A 124 0.47 -9.44 8.61
C ALA A 124 1.14 -9.92 7.31
N TYR A 125 1.05 -11.21 7.02
CA TYR A 125 1.84 -11.88 5.96
C TYR A 125 0.97 -12.50 4.88
N ALA A 126 1.46 -12.47 3.64
CA ALA A 126 0.78 -13.15 2.55
C ALA A 126 0.60 -14.66 2.85
N PRO A 127 -0.55 -15.27 2.49
CA PRO A 127 -0.84 -16.65 2.86
C PRO A 127 0.22 -17.64 2.41
N GLY A 128 0.61 -18.55 3.32
CA GLY A 128 1.52 -19.66 3.01
C GLY A 128 3.01 -19.32 3.11
N LEU A 129 3.37 -18.06 3.38
CA LEU A 129 4.75 -17.67 3.63
C LEU A 129 5.26 -18.21 4.97
N LYS A 130 6.45 -18.79 4.91
CA LYS A 130 7.25 -19.27 6.04
C LYS A 130 8.72 -19.20 5.70
N ARG A 131 9.60 -19.32 6.70
CA ARG A 131 11.04 -19.47 6.47
C ARG A 131 11.32 -20.58 5.45
N GLY A 132 12.19 -20.29 4.48
CA GLY A 132 12.54 -21.16 3.36
C GLY A 132 11.60 -21.05 2.15
N SER A 133 10.52 -20.27 2.22
CA SER A 133 9.64 -20.06 1.06
C SER A 133 10.39 -19.29 -0.04
N PRO A 134 10.36 -19.75 -1.30
CA PRO A 134 10.84 -18.94 -2.39
C PRO A 134 9.90 -17.76 -2.61
N VAL A 135 10.47 -16.63 -2.98
CA VAL A 135 9.73 -15.43 -3.42
C VAL A 135 10.35 -14.91 -4.70
N ILE A 136 9.52 -14.33 -5.56
CA ILE A 136 9.97 -13.63 -6.76
C ILE A 136 9.85 -12.12 -6.56
N ARG A 137 10.70 -11.34 -7.21
CA ARG A 137 10.65 -9.88 -7.23
C ARG A 137 9.24 -9.42 -7.60
N GLY A 138 8.68 -8.51 -6.79
CA GLY A 138 7.31 -8.00 -6.93
C GLY A 138 6.22 -8.87 -6.29
N GLN A 139 6.55 -10.04 -5.73
CA GLN A 139 5.57 -10.89 -5.06
C GLN A 139 5.04 -10.22 -3.78
N LEU A 140 3.72 -10.27 -3.56
CA LEU A 140 3.11 -9.86 -2.28
C LEU A 140 3.67 -10.70 -1.13
N ILE A 141 4.18 -10.04 -0.10
CA ILE A 141 4.76 -10.69 1.09
C ILE A 141 4.06 -10.34 2.40
N GLY A 142 3.28 -9.27 2.42
CA GLY A 142 2.54 -8.86 3.60
C GLY A 142 1.97 -7.46 3.41
N TRP A 143 1.67 -6.83 4.54
CA TRP A 143 1.03 -5.52 4.59
C TRP A 143 1.76 -4.58 5.54
N MET A 144 1.88 -3.32 5.14
CA MET A 144 2.45 -2.24 5.95
C MET A 144 1.61 -2.01 7.19
N GLY A 145 2.24 -1.71 8.32
CA GLY A 145 1.57 -1.24 9.52
C GLY A 145 2.53 -0.44 10.39
N ASP A 146 2.40 -0.62 11.68
CA ASP A 146 3.17 0.05 12.73
C ASP A 146 3.46 -0.87 13.93
N SER A 147 3.42 -2.20 13.72
CA SER A 147 3.58 -3.14 14.82
C SER A 147 4.88 -2.97 15.62
N GLY A 148 4.83 -3.39 16.88
CA GLY A 148 5.97 -3.37 17.80
C GLY A 148 6.26 -1.99 18.36
N ASN A 149 7.52 -1.55 18.27
CA ASN A 149 7.94 -0.26 18.83
C ASN A 149 7.61 0.93 17.92
N ALA A 150 6.81 0.73 16.88
CA ALA A 150 6.24 1.78 16.06
C ALA A 150 4.74 2.05 16.35
N GLU A 151 4.12 1.32 17.29
CA GLU A 151 2.66 1.31 17.49
C GLU A 151 2.06 2.71 17.75
N ASP A 152 2.81 3.58 18.42
CA ASP A 152 2.36 4.95 18.75
C ASP A 152 2.84 6.02 17.75
N VAL A 153 3.38 5.63 16.58
CA VAL A 153 3.85 6.56 15.54
C VAL A 153 3.16 6.30 14.20
N THR A 154 3.45 7.15 13.21
CA THR A 154 2.85 7.00 11.87
C THR A 154 3.27 5.68 11.23
N SER A 155 2.29 4.93 10.72
CA SER A 155 2.50 3.71 9.90
C SER A 155 3.54 3.92 8.80
N HIS A 156 4.43 2.96 8.67
CA HIS A 156 5.53 2.99 7.71
C HIS A 156 6.12 1.61 7.49
N LEU A 157 6.75 1.42 6.34
CA LEU A 157 7.70 0.31 6.16
C LEU A 157 9.08 0.78 6.59
N HIS A 158 9.63 0.17 7.63
CA HIS A 158 11.05 0.30 7.96
C HIS A 158 11.84 -0.71 7.13
N PHE A 159 12.52 -0.21 6.08
CA PHE A 159 13.19 -1.03 5.08
C PHE A 159 14.70 -0.99 5.27
N GLU A 160 15.32 -2.15 5.49
CA GLU A 160 16.78 -2.27 5.59
C GLU A 160 17.33 -3.09 4.41
N ILE A 161 18.55 -2.75 3.97
CA ILE A 161 19.33 -3.59 3.06
C ILE A 161 20.65 -3.90 3.74
N HIS A 162 20.99 -5.18 3.89
CA HIS A 162 22.27 -5.61 4.43
C HIS A 162 23.08 -6.33 3.35
N ASN A 163 24.38 -6.08 3.33
CA ASN A 163 25.31 -6.82 2.48
C ASN A 163 25.54 -8.25 3.01
N PRO A 164 26.24 -9.12 2.26
CA PRO A 164 26.47 -10.51 2.68
C PRO A 164 27.26 -10.69 3.99
N ASN A 165 27.90 -9.62 4.50
CA ASN A 165 28.59 -9.59 5.79
C ASN A 165 27.72 -8.97 6.91
N ASP A 166 26.41 -8.84 6.69
CA ASP A 166 25.42 -8.28 7.63
C ASP A 166 25.64 -6.79 7.95
N VAL A 167 26.31 -6.05 7.07
CA VAL A 167 26.48 -4.60 7.21
C VAL A 167 25.32 -3.89 6.52
N ARG A 168 24.60 -3.06 7.28
CA ARG A 168 23.55 -2.15 6.78
C ARG A 168 24.13 -1.19 5.76
N ILE A 169 23.48 -1.09 4.61
CA ILE A 169 23.75 -0.07 3.61
C ILE A 169 22.53 0.85 3.48
N ASN A 170 22.76 2.10 3.07
CA ASN A 170 21.67 3.07 2.89
C ASN A 170 20.73 2.64 1.73
N PRO A 171 19.45 2.32 2.01
CA PRO A 171 18.50 1.90 0.98
C PRO A 171 18.06 3.03 0.04
N TYR A 172 18.21 4.29 0.45
CA TYR A 172 17.62 5.45 -0.22
C TYR A 172 17.87 5.49 -1.73
N GLN A 173 19.12 5.33 -2.18
CA GLN A 173 19.44 5.37 -3.62
C GLN A 173 18.84 4.20 -4.41
N SER A 174 18.71 3.03 -3.77
CA SER A 174 18.04 1.86 -4.38
C SER A 174 16.53 2.12 -4.53
N LEU A 175 15.92 2.79 -3.54
CA LEU A 175 14.51 3.20 -3.58
C LEU A 175 14.26 4.26 -4.67
N ILE A 176 15.13 5.27 -4.80
CA ILE A 176 15.04 6.27 -5.89
C ILE A 176 15.11 5.61 -7.26
N ALA A 177 16.08 4.72 -7.46
CA ALA A 177 16.24 4.00 -8.72
C ALA A 177 14.98 3.16 -9.04
N ALA A 178 14.45 2.44 -8.04
CA ALA A 178 13.26 1.62 -8.17
C ALA A 178 11.97 2.41 -8.43
N GLN A 179 11.88 3.68 -8.00
CA GLN A 179 10.76 4.57 -8.28
C GLN A 179 10.79 5.18 -9.70
N GLY A 180 11.83 4.88 -10.50
CA GLY A 180 11.99 5.41 -11.86
C GLY A 180 12.92 6.62 -11.96
N GLY A 181 13.80 6.84 -10.97
CA GLY A 181 14.94 7.75 -11.07
C GLY A 181 14.68 9.22 -10.73
N SER A 182 13.51 9.56 -10.18
CA SER A 182 13.23 10.91 -9.65
C SER A 182 13.37 10.90 -8.13
N ALA A 183 14.35 11.63 -7.59
CA ALA A 183 14.43 11.86 -6.15
C ALA A 183 13.19 12.65 -5.67
N PRO A 184 12.53 12.26 -4.57
CA PRO A 184 11.57 13.12 -3.88
C PRO A 184 12.27 14.44 -3.58
N THR A 185 11.71 15.52 -4.10
CA THR A 185 12.19 16.87 -3.77
C THR A 185 11.99 17.13 -2.28
N THR A 186 13.04 17.61 -1.63
CA THR A 186 13.10 17.98 -0.20
C THR A 186 11.84 18.71 0.30
N PRO A 187 11.34 18.44 1.53
CA PRO A 187 10.04 18.91 1.99
C PRO A 187 10.08 20.38 2.44
N SER A 188 9.21 21.22 1.88
CA SER A 188 8.69 22.40 2.58
C SER A 188 7.39 22.00 3.26
N GLU A 189 7.43 21.89 4.59
CA GLU A 189 6.28 21.71 5.50
C GLU A 189 5.48 20.40 5.31
N PRO A 190 5.17 19.65 6.39
CA PRO A 190 4.33 18.46 6.28
C PRO A 190 2.98 18.84 5.68
N PRO A 191 2.55 18.27 4.53
CA PRO A 191 1.15 18.36 4.17
C PRO A 191 0.36 17.68 5.30
N ALA A 192 -0.61 18.42 5.85
CA ALA A 192 -1.57 17.89 6.81
C ALA A 192 -2.12 16.53 6.32
N PRO A 193 -2.40 15.58 7.23
CA PRO A 193 -2.79 14.23 6.85
C PRO A 193 -4.05 14.28 5.99
N THR A 194 -3.89 14.03 4.70
CA THR A 194 -5.01 13.64 3.83
C THR A 194 -5.36 12.18 4.13
N PRO A 195 -6.64 11.86 4.35
CA PRO A 195 -7.06 10.48 4.59
C PRO A 195 -6.94 9.68 3.29
N VAL A 196 -5.97 8.76 3.20
CA VAL A 196 -5.89 7.80 2.09
C VAL A 196 -6.55 6.50 2.56
N GLY A 197 -7.69 6.22 1.93
CA GLY A 197 -8.61 5.15 2.28
C GLY A 197 -8.06 3.74 2.14
N THR A 198 -8.63 2.88 2.97
CA THR A 198 -8.57 1.41 2.93
C THR A 198 -8.70 0.85 1.51
N THR A 199 -7.81 -0.04 1.08
CA THR A 199 -7.94 -0.81 -0.16
C THR A 199 -9.17 -1.71 -0.06
N ASN A 200 -10.30 -1.24 -0.59
CA ASN A 200 -11.57 -1.94 -0.54
C ASN A 200 -11.60 -3.05 -1.60
N ASP A 201 -11.29 -4.29 -1.19
CA ASP A 201 -11.40 -5.49 -2.03
C ASP A 201 -12.84 -5.96 -2.25
N ALA A 202 -13.85 -5.25 -1.75
CA ALA A 202 -15.23 -5.70 -1.85
C ALA A 202 -15.72 -5.80 -3.32
N ILE A 203 -15.17 -4.99 -4.25
CA ILE A 203 -15.51 -5.11 -5.68
C ILE A 203 -14.86 -6.35 -6.30
N ASN A 204 -13.62 -6.68 -5.92
CA ASN A 204 -12.99 -7.95 -6.30
C ASN A 204 -13.82 -9.15 -5.83
N GLN A 205 -14.30 -9.11 -4.59
CA GLN A 205 -15.13 -10.16 -4.01
C GLN A 205 -16.53 -10.26 -4.63
N ASP A 206 -17.13 -9.12 -5.02
CA ASP A 206 -18.41 -9.08 -5.72
C ASP A 206 -18.34 -9.71 -7.11
N LYS A 207 -17.29 -9.35 -7.85
CA LYS A 207 -17.10 -9.79 -9.23
C LYS A 207 -16.33 -11.11 -9.37
N ASN A 208 -15.92 -11.72 -8.25
CA ASN A 208 -15.06 -12.90 -8.22
C ASN A 208 -13.78 -12.71 -9.06
N LEU A 209 -13.15 -11.54 -8.96
CA LEU A 209 -11.92 -11.26 -9.70
C LEU A 209 -10.77 -12.00 -9.04
N VAL A 210 -10.06 -12.76 -9.86
CA VAL A 210 -8.90 -13.53 -9.42
C VAL A 210 -7.66 -12.70 -9.68
N ASN A 211 -6.76 -12.68 -8.70
CA ASN A 211 -5.49 -11.97 -8.83
C ASN A 211 -4.66 -12.55 -9.98
N VAL A 212 -4.45 -11.75 -11.01
CA VAL A 212 -3.44 -11.98 -12.03
C VAL A 212 -2.41 -10.89 -11.84
N PHE A 213 -1.19 -11.26 -11.44
CA PHE A 213 -0.12 -10.31 -11.18
C PHE A 213 0.01 -9.33 -12.36
N SER A 214 -0.36 -8.07 -12.13
CA SER A 214 -0.41 -7.02 -13.14
C SER A 214 0.08 -5.72 -12.53
N ASN A 215 1.10 -5.13 -13.16
CA ASN A 215 1.68 -3.85 -12.73
C ASN A 215 0.94 -2.64 -13.33
N ASN A 216 -0.14 -2.88 -14.10
CA ASN A 216 -0.81 -1.84 -14.89
C ASN A 216 -1.80 -1.01 -14.05
N CYS A 217 -2.41 -1.64 -13.04
CA CYS A 217 -3.47 -1.08 -12.20
C CYS A 217 -3.37 -1.78 -10.84
N LEU A 218 -3.12 -1.04 -9.75
CA LEU A 218 -3.05 -1.66 -8.43
C LEU A 218 -4.43 -2.16 -8.02
N SER A 219 -4.60 -3.48 -7.88
CA SER A 219 -5.86 -4.07 -7.41
C SER A 219 -6.41 -3.35 -6.18
N GLY A 220 -7.70 -3.03 -6.17
CA GLY A 220 -8.36 -2.32 -5.08
C GLY A 220 -8.29 -0.79 -5.17
N SER A 221 -7.41 -0.25 -6.01
CA SER A 221 -7.27 1.21 -6.16
C SER A 221 -8.36 1.83 -7.03
N LEU A 222 -8.62 3.11 -6.78
CA LEU A 222 -9.47 3.95 -7.60
C LEU A 222 -8.61 4.93 -8.39
N ILE A 223 -8.76 4.91 -9.72
CA ILE A 223 -7.96 5.72 -10.63
C ILE A 223 -8.86 6.53 -11.56
N LYS A 224 -8.36 7.70 -11.99
CA LYS A 224 -8.94 8.50 -13.08
C LYS A 224 -7.84 9.15 -13.92
N SER A 225 -8.18 9.68 -15.09
CA SER A 225 -7.26 10.55 -15.85
C SER A 225 -7.51 12.02 -15.51
N ALA A 226 -6.48 12.87 -15.59
CA ALA A 226 -6.67 14.32 -15.53
C ALA A 226 -7.58 14.84 -16.66
N SER A 227 -7.63 14.12 -17.78
CA SER A 227 -8.40 14.50 -18.97
C SER A 227 -9.87 14.04 -18.95
N ASN A 228 -10.28 13.21 -17.98
CA ASN A 228 -11.62 12.60 -17.93
C ASN A 228 -12.09 12.41 -16.48
N SER A 229 -13.34 12.79 -16.18
CA SER A 229 -13.93 12.63 -14.86
C SER A 229 -14.34 11.20 -14.50
N ALA A 230 -14.31 10.27 -15.46
CA ALA A 230 -14.61 8.86 -15.21
C ALA A 230 -13.65 8.26 -14.18
N VAL A 231 -14.24 7.62 -13.15
CA VAL A 231 -13.52 6.89 -12.11
C VAL A 231 -13.53 5.41 -12.46
N TYR A 232 -12.41 4.75 -12.25
CA TYR A 232 -12.23 3.32 -12.48
C TYR A 232 -11.74 2.64 -11.22
N TYR A 233 -12.26 1.44 -10.96
CA TYR A 233 -11.72 0.49 -10.00
C TYR A 233 -10.70 -0.42 -10.70
N CYS A 234 -9.52 -0.55 -10.15
CA CYS A 234 -8.54 -1.54 -10.58
C CYS A 234 -8.90 -2.91 -9.98
N GLY A 235 -9.28 -3.86 -10.85
CA GLY A 235 -9.59 -5.22 -10.46
C GLY A 235 -8.34 -6.08 -10.25
N ALA A 236 -8.48 -7.12 -9.43
CA ALA A 236 -7.45 -8.13 -9.20
C ALA A 236 -7.03 -8.84 -10.50
N ASP A 237 -7.91 -8.89 -11.50
CA ASP A 237 -7.65 -9.45 -12.82
C ASP A 237 -6.83 -8.52 -13.74
N GLY A 238 -6.25 -7.45 -13.20
CA GLY A 238 -5.41 -6.50 -13.93
C GLY A 238 -6.19 -5.58 -14.89
N LYS A 239 -7.53 -5.62 -14.85
CA LYS A 239 -8.41 -4.77 -15.66
C LYS A 239 -8.95 -3.61 -14.84
N ARG A 240 -9.42 -2.57 -15.53
CA ARG A 240 -10.12 -1.44 -14.92
C ARG A 240 -11.63 -1.54 -15.15
N TYR A 241 -12.41 -1.28 -14.11
CA TYR A 241 -13.87 -1.33 -14.13
C TYR A 241 -14.43 0.08 -13.92
N ALA A 242 -15.19 0.58 -14.88
CA ALA A 242 -15.69 1.96 -14.81
C ALA A 242 -16.90 2.06 -13.88
N PHE A 243 -16.96 3.12 -13.08
CA PHE A 243 -18.21 3.49 -12.41
C PHE A 243 -19.13 4.19 -13.42
N PRO A 244 -20.36 3.70 -13.64
CA PRO A 244 -21.27 4.29 -14.63
C PRO A 244 -21.77 5.68 -14.22
N ASN A 245 -21.88 5.94 -12.92
CA ASN A 245 -22.27 7.22 -12.35
C ASN A 245 -21.89 7.28 -10.86
N ASP A 246 -22.09 8.46 -10.27
CA ASP A 246 -21.87 8.75 -8.86
C ASP A 246 -22.78 7.91 -7.92
N LYS A 247 -24.05 7.68 -8.26
CA LYS A 247 -24.96 6.85 -7.44
C LYS A 247 -24.40 5.45 -7.20
N VAL A 248 -23.85 4.81 -8.24
CA VAL A 248 -23.19 3.50 -8.11
C VAL A 248 -21.90 3.64 -7.29
N TYR A 249 -21.07 4.63 -7.57
CA TYR A 249 -19.82 4.87 -6.83
C TYR A 249 -20.08 5.00 -5.32
N PHE A 250 -21.06 5.82 -4.92
CA PHE A 250 -21.40 6.09 -3.53
C PHE A 250 -22.04 4.90 -2.80
N THR A 251 -22.30 3.80 -3.49
CA THR A 251 -22.68 2.54 -2.83
C THR A 251 -21.48 1.76 -2.31
N TRP A 252 -20.30 2.03 -2.87
CA TRP A 252 -19.04 1.36 -2.51
C TRP A 252 -18.12 2.23 -1.66
N TYR A 253 -18.16 3.55 -1.87
CA TYR A 253 -17.28 4.53 -1.24
C TYR A 253 -18.07 5.71 -0.71
N THR A 254 -17.55 6.41 0.31
CA THR A 254 -18.23 7.54 0.95
C THR A 254 -17.99 8.86 0.23
N ASP A 255 -16.85 8.98 -0.44
CA ASP A 255 -16.36 10.18 -1.09
C ASP A 255 -15.29 9.82 -2.15
N PHE A 256 -14.78 10.82 -2.85
CA PHE A 256 -13.76 10.65 -3.88
C PHE A 256 -12.31 10.82 -3.36
N SER A 257 -12.09 10.87 -2.03
CA SER A 257 -10.76 11.12 -1.45
C SER A 257 -9.73 10.05 -1.81
N SER A 258 -10.19 8.81 -2.01
CA SER A 258 -9.35 7.67 -2.41
C SER A 258 -9.12 7.56 -3.91
N VAL A 259 -9.71 8.46 -4.73
CA VAL A 259 -9.49 8.46 -6.19
C VAL A 259 -8.17 9.15 -6.53
N THR A 260 -7.26 8.40 -7.11
CA THR A 260 -5.97 8.89 -7.58
C THR A 260 -6.01 9.27 -9.06
N THR A 261 -5.24 10.28 -9.45
CA THR A 261 -5.11 10.66 -10.86
C THR A 261 -3.87 10.02 -11.44
N VAL A 262 -4.03 9.31 -12.56
CA VAL A 262 -2.95 8.61 -13.29
C VAL A 262 -2.76 9.19 -14.70
N SER A 263 -1.62 8.89 -15.33
CA SER A 263 -1.38 9.29 -16.73
C SER A 263 -2.32 8.56 -17.69
N ALA A 264 -2.47 9.09 -18.91
CA ALA A 264 -3.29 8.44 -19.93
C ALA A 264 -2.73 7.07 -20.34
N GLU A 265 -1.40 6.93 -20.36
CA GLU A 265 -0.66 5.71 -20.67
C GLU A 265 -0.88 4.66 -19.57
N GLN A 266 -0.78 5.06 -18.31
CA GLN A 266 -1.05 4.17 -17.17
C GLN A 266 -2.51 3.75 -17.12
N LEU A 267 -3.44 4.68 -17.40
CA LEU A 267 -4.84 4.30 -17.50
C LEU A 267 -4.99 3.26 -18.62
N ALA A 268 -4.47 3.53 -19.82
CA ALA A 268 -4.56 2.68 -21.02
C ALA A 268 -3.91 1.30 -20.89
N SER A 269 -2.89 1.15 -20.04
CA SER A 269 -2.26 -0.16 -19.80
C SER A 269 -3.19 -1.15 -19.08
N ALA A 270 -4.20 -0.67 -18.36
CA ALA A 270 -5.25 -1.48 -17.75
C ALA A 270 -6.45 -1.65 -18.71
N PRO A 271 -6.69 -2.85 -19.28
CA PRO A 271 -7.81 -3.08 -20.18
C PRO A 271 -9.16 -2.88 -19.48
N ILE A 272 -10.22 -2.52 -20.22
CA ILE A 272 -11.56 -2.39 -19.63
C ILE A 272 -12.12 -3.78 -19.32
N GLY A 273 -12.47 -4.01 -18.05
CA GLY A 273 -13.09 -5.25 -17.56
C GLY A 273 -14.62 -5.21 -17.54
N GLY A 274 -15.22 -4.02 -17.58
CA GLY A 274 -16.67 -3.82 -17.58
C GLY A 274 -17.07 -2.65 -16.69
N LEU A 275 -18.33 -2.64 -16.26
CA LEU A 275 -18.87 -1.66 -15.33
C LEU A 275 -18.91 -2.21 -13.90
N VAL A 276 -18.69 -1.33 -12.93
CA VAL A 276 -19.05 -1.59 -11.54
C VAL A 276 -20.58 -1.49 -11.41
N THR A 277 -21.18 -2.45 -10.72
CA THR A 277 -22.62 -2.50 -10.43
C THR A 277 -22.91 -1.95 -9.05
N TYR A 278 -24.17 -1.69 -8.71
CA TYR A 278 -24.57 -1.33 -7.34
C TYR A 278 -24.03 -2.36 -6.33
N LYS A 279 -23.52 -1.88 -5.18
CA LYS A 279 -23.04 -2.76 -4.11
C LYS A 279 -24.17 -3.68 -3.63
N PRO A 280 -23.93 -4.99 -3.49
CA PRO A 280 -24.96 -5.90 -3.04
C PRO A 280 -25.61 -5.44 -1.72
N GLY A 281 -26.93 -5.40 -1.69
CA GLY A 281 -27.72 -4.98 -0.52
C GLY A 281 -27.66 -3.50 -0.13
N SER A 282 -26.93 -2.63 -0.84
CA SER A 282 -26.86 -1.20 -0.47
C SER A 282 -28.11 -0.41 -0.89
N ARG A 283 -28.65 -0.73 -2.06
CA ARG A 283 -29.80 -0.07 -2.69
C ARG A 283 -30.67 -1.12 -3.35
N MET A 284 -31.94 -0.79 -3.53
CA MET A 284 -32.81 -1.47 -4.48
C MET A 284 -32.75 -0.71 -5.80
N VAL A 285 -32.99 -1.39 -6.91
CA VAL A 285 -33.01 -0.75 -8.23
C VAL A 285 -34.33 -0.99 -8.95
N LYS A 286 -34.80 0.04 -9.66
CA LYS A 286 -35.91 -0.07 -10.60
C LYS A 286 -35.41 0.24 -12.00
N ILE A 287 -35.55 -0.70 -12.91
CA ILE A 287 -35.19 -0.48 -14.31
C ILE A 287 -36.26 0.40 -14.94
N THR A 288 -35.87 1.47 -15.64
CA THR A 288 -36.83 2.48 -16.13
C THR A 288 -37.89 1.92 -17.07
N SER A 289 -37.58 0.86 -17.82
CA SER A 289 -38.51 0.15 -18.71
C SER A 289 -39.27 -1.01 -18.05
N MET A 290 -39.02 -1.35 -16.78
CA MET A 290 -39.66 -2.49 -16.11
C MET A 290 -40.50 -2.05 -14.90
N PRO A 291 -41.61 -2.75 -14.61
CA PRO A 291 -42.49 -2.37 -13.50
C PRO A 291 -41.93 -2.73 -12.12
N ASN A 292 -41.01 -3.70 -12.06
CA ASN A 292 -40.58 -4.35 -10.82
C ASN A 292 -39.40 -3.64 -10.15
N VAL A 293 -39.28 -3.85 -8.83
CA VAL A 293 -38.15 -3.39 -8.00
C VAL A 293 -37.29 -4.59 -7.65
N TYR A 294 -35.98 -4.44 -7.75
CA TYR A 294 -35.03 -5.53 -7.62
C TYR A 294 -34.04 -5.29 -6.46
N HIS A 295 -33.73 -6.37 -5.73
CA HIS A 295 -32.56 -6.47 -4.88
C HIS A 295 -31.34 -6.76 -5.75
N VAL A 296 -30.20 -6.13 -5.43
CA VAL A 296 -28.92 -6.38 -6.10
C VAL A 296 -28.12 -7.37 -5.26
N GLU A 297 -27.83 -8.53 -5.83
CA GLU A 297 -26.94 -9.56 -5.28
C GLU A 297 -25.52 -9.46 -5.88
N LYS A 298 -24.62 -10.31 -5.39
CA LYS A 298 -23.26 -10.42 -5.89
C LYS A 298 -23.22 -10.61 -7.40
N ASN A 299 -22.20 -10.03 -8.03
CA ASN A 299 -21.95 -10.13 -9.48
C ASN A 299 -23.10 -9.53 -10.32
N GLY A 300 -23.78 -8.50 -9.80
CA GLY A 300 -24.82 -7.75 -10.51
C GLY A 300 -26.09 -8.54 -10.81
N VAL A 301 -26.45 -9.52 -9.98
CA VAL A 301 -27.70 -10.27 -10.16
C VAL A 301 -28.87 -9.47 -9.56
N LEU A 302 -29.89 -9.22 -10.37
CA LEU A 302 -31.12 -8.53 -9.98
C LEU A 302 -32.20 -9.55 -9.64
N ARG A 303 -32.66 -9.52 -8.40
CA ARG A 303 -33.69 -10.42 -7.89
C ARG A 303 -34.96 -9.63 -7.63
N TRP A 304 -36.07 -10.00 -8.28
CA TRP A 304 -37.33 -9.28 -8.08
C TRP A 304 -37.81 -9.46 -6.63
N VAL A 305 -38.08 -8.35 -5.94
CA VAL A 305 -38.70 -8.34 -4.61
C VAL A 305 -40.21 -8.20 -4.79
N SER A 306 -40.94 -9.29 -4.58
CA SER A 306 -42.35 -9.41 -4.94
C SER A 306 -43.30 -8.70 -3.97
N THR A 307 -42.88 -8.45 -2.72
CA THR A 307 -43.74 -7.84 -1.69
C THR A 307 -43.08 -6.70 -0.90
N PRO A 308 -43.86 -5.69 -0.45
CA PRO A 308 -43.35 -4.63 0.44
C PRO A 308 -42.84 -5.13 1.79
N SER A 309 -43.43 -6.21 2.32
CA SER A 309 -43.00 -6.83 3.59
C SER A 309 -41.58 -7.39 3.46
N LEU A 310 -41.28 -8.05 2.34
CA LEU A 310 -39.95 -8.54 2.03
C LEU A 310 -38.96 -7.38 1.86
N ALA A 311 -39.32 -6.34 1.11
CA ALA A 311 -38.49 -5.14 0.96
C ALA A 311 -38.18 -4.48 2.32
N THR A 312 -39.18 -4.41 3.20
CA THR A 312 -39.02 -3.89 4.57
C THR A 312 -38.08 -4.74 5.40
N SER A 313 -38.15 -6.07 5.29
CA SER A 313 -37.25 -6.98 6.02
C SER A 313 -35.79 -6.84 5.57
N MET A 314 -35.55 -6.56 4.29
CA MET A 314 -34.20 -6.47 3.70
C MET A 314 -33.58 -5.07 3.84
N TYR A 315 -34.38 -4.00 3.74
CA TYR A 315 -33.87 -2.62 3.63
C TYR A 315 -34.41 -1.66 4.72
N GLY A 316 -35.29 -2.14 5.59
CA GLY A 316 -35.93 -1.39 6.67
C GLY A 316 -37.22 -0.68 6.26
N ALA A 317 -37.88 -0.03 7.22
CA ALA A 317 -39.16 0.66 7.01
C ALA A 317 -39.09 1.76 5.92
N ASP A 318 -37.93 2.38 5.74
CA ASP A 318 -37.68 3.40 4.72
C ASP A 318 -37.18 2.83 3.37
N TRP A 319 -37.38 1.54 3.09
CA TRP A 319 -36.87 0.89 1.85
C TRP A 319 -37.27 1.64 0.57
N ALA A 320 -38.45 2.26 0.53
CA ALA A 320 -38.94 3.01 -0.63
C ALA A 320 -38.04 4.22 -0.97
N LYS A 321 -37.33 4.78 0.02
CA LYS A 321 -36.35 5.87 -0.18
C LYS A 321 -34.97 5.35 -0.63
N LYS A 322 -34.77 4.03 -0.65
CA LYS A 322 -33.52 3.35 -1.05
C LYS A 322 -33.63 2.70 -2.43
N ILE A 323 -34.65 3.06 -3.22
CA ILE A 323 -34.81 2.66 -4.60
C ILE A 323 -34.14 3.71 -5.49
N ASP A 324 -33.19 3.29 -6.30
CA ASP A 324 -32.62 4.10 -7.36
C ASP A 324 -33.12 3.63 -8.73
N ASP A 325 -33.36 4.58 -9.65
CA ASP A 325 -33.62 4.24 -11.05
C ASP A 325 -32.33 3.77 -11.72
N LEU A 326 -32.39 2.59 -12.34
CA LEU A 326 -31.33 2.03 -13.17
C LEU A 326 -31.67 2.30 -14.64
N ASN A 327 -30.82 3.11 -15.28
CA ASN A 327 -30.94 3.38 -16.72
C ASN A 327 -30.72 2.11 -17.53
N ASP A 328 -31.59 1.87 -18.50
CA ASP A 328 -31.56 0.71 -19.41
C ASP A 328 -30.20 0.51 -20.10
N ALA A 329 -29.45 1.58 -20.36
CA ALA A 329 -28.12 1.52 -20.97
C ALA A 329 -27.10 0.71 -20.15
N PHE A 330 -27.30 0.56 -18.84
CA PHE A 330 -26.42 -0.19 -17.96
C PHE A 330 -26.91 -1.62 -17.70
N LEU A 331 -28.10 -2.00 -18.21
CA LEU A 331 -28.71 -3.30 -17.95
C LEU A 331 -27.86 -4.47 -18.43
N SER A 332 -27.05 -4.29 -19.48
CA SER A 332 -26.11 -5.30 -19.99
C SER A 332 -25.02 -5.70 -18.99
N SER A 333 -24.80 -4.90 -17.94
CA SER A 333 -23.88 -5.21 -16.84
C SER A 333 -24.55 -5.97 -15.69
N TYR A 334 -25.86 -6.24 -15.77
CA TYR A 334 -26.64 -6.96 -14.79
C TYR A 334 -27.22 -8.25 -15.38
N LYS A 335 -27.63 -9.17 -14.50
CA LYS A 335 -28.34 -10.41 -14.86
C LYS A 335 -29.65 -10.49 -14.09
N ILE A 336 -30.76 -10.74 -14.76
CA ILE A 336 -32.03 -11.02 -14.07
C ILE A 336 -31.98 -12.44 -13.52
N GLY A 337 -32.16 -12.59 -12.20
CA GLY A 337 -32.32 -13.87 -11.52
C GLY A 337 -33.78 -14.16 -11.16
N GLU A 338 -34.01 -15.31 -10.51
CA GLU A 338 -35.33 -15.67 -9.96
C GLU A 338 -35.83 -14.62 -8.96
N ALA A 339 -37.14 -14.60 -8.71
CA ALA A 339 -37.73 -13.75 -7.68
C ALA A 339 -37.30 -14.19 -6.27
N ILE A 340 -37.39 -13.27 -5.31
CA ILE A 340 -37.32 -13.56 -3.88
C ILE A 340 -38.75 -13.47 -3.36
N ASP A 341 -39.17 -14.52 -2.66
CA ASP A 341 -40.48 -14.66 -2.03
C ASP A 341 -40.35 -14.71 -0.50
#